data_AF-A0A497T928-F1
#
_entry.id   AF-A0A497T928-F1
#
_cell.length_a   1.000
_cell.length_b   1.000
_cell.length_c   1.000
_cell.angle_alpha   90.00
_cell.angle_beta   90.00
_cell.angle_gamma   90.00
#
_symmetry.space_group_name_H-M   'P 1'
#
loop_
_entity.id
_entity.type
_entity.pdbx_description
1 polymer ?
#
loop_
_entity_poly.entity_id
_entity_poly.type
_entity_poly.pdbx_seq_one_letter_code
_entity_poly.pdbx_strand_id
1 'polypeptide(L)'
;MDEREIRRVFSSRSRVLSLITLGIKQIRAEELENAIKSGFDPSLLIFNHLSGYMNNPILKPIIRAGLRKWWGEIESVLTDARKVYGILTENRPDLKRILDTERGRRWLNWAVYQSYSNLYRYTWL
;
A
#
# COMPACT_ATOMS: atom_id res chain seq x y z
N MET A 1 -15.93 5.12 3.10
CA MET A 1 -15.37 6.39 3.62
C MET A 1 -16.03 7.56 2.94
N ASP A 2 -16.51 8.50 3.74
CA ASP A 2 -16.99 9.80 3.30
C ASP A 2 -15.88 10.87 3.44
N GLU A 3 -16.20 12.12 3.09
CA GLU A 3 -15.26 13.24 3.19
C GLU A 3 -14.74 13.44 4.63
N ARG A 4 -15.61 13.36 5.63
CA ARG A 4 -15.25 13.58 7.04
C ARG A 4 -14.24 12.52 7.48
N GLU A 5 -14.47 11.28 7.08
CA GLU A 5 -13.60 10.16 7.41
C GLU A 5 -12.22 10.30 6.74
N ILE A 6 -12.15 10.73 5.48
CA ILE A 6 -10.88 11.00 4.79
C ILE A 6 -10.10 12.12 5.48
N ARG A 7 -10.77 13.24 5.80
CA ARG A 7 -10.12 14.33 6.54
C ARG A 7 -9.61 13.87 7.90
N ARG A 8 -10.37 13.01 8.58
CA ARG A 8 -9.98 12.42 9.87
C ARG A 8 -8.76 11.52 9.74
N VAL A 9 -8.63 10.74 8.67
CA VAL A 9 -7.44 9.91 8.43
C VAL A 9 -6.21 10.78 8.18
N PHE A 10 -6.32 11.79 7.34
CA PHE A 10 -5.19 12.69 7.02
C PHE A 10 -4.91 13.75 8.09
N SER A 11 -5.63 13.74 9.22
CA SER A 11 -5.41 14.69 10.32
C SER A 11 -4.17 14.37 11.15
N SER A 12 -3.69 13.12 11.15
CA SER A 12 -2.51 12.72 11.93
C SER A 12 -1.62 11.69 11.23
N ARG A 13 -0.33 11.75 11.55
CA ARG A 13 0.69 10.81 11.11
C ARG A 13 0.30 9.35 11.35
N SER A 14 -0.10 9.05 12.58
CA SER A 14 -0.41 7.69 13.02
C SER A 14 -1.54 7.06 12.21
N ARG A 15 -2.54 7.85 11.81
CA ARG A 15 -3.68 7.36 11.02
C ARG A 15 -3.31 7.10 9.57
N VAL A 16 -2.45 7.92 8.97
CA VAL A 16 -1.97 7.68 7.60
C VAL A 16 -1.11 6.41 7.54
N LEU A 17 -0.19 6.24 8.50
CA LEU A 17 0.58 5.01 8.61
C LEU A 17 -0.34 3.81 8.84
N SER A 18 -1.32 3.93 9.75
CA SER A 18 -2.30 2.88 9.99
C SER A 18 -3.10 2.53 8.75
N LEU A 19 -3.45 3.50 7.89
CA LEU A 19 -4.17 3.25 6.64
C LEU A 19 -3.32 2.40 5.68
N ILE A 20 -2.06 2.79 5.48
CA ILE A 20 -1.13 2.04 4.62
C ILE A 20 -0.90 0.63 5.16
N THR A 21 -0.62 0.50 6.46
CA THR A 21 -0.42 -0.79 7.11
C THR A 21 -1.65 -1.67 7.01
N LEU A 22 -2.86 -1.12 7.20
CA LEU A 22 -4.11 -1.86 7.10
C LEU A 22 -4.34 -2.38 5.67
N GLY A 23 -4.06 -1.55 4.66
CA GLY A 23 -4.06 -1.98 3.26
C GLY A 23 -3.16 -3.18 2.99
N ILE A 24 -1.92 -3.10 3.47
CA ILE A 24 -0.95 -4.19 3.34
C ILE A 24 -1.43 -5.46 4.06
N LYS A 25 -1.99 -5.33 5.27
CA LYS A 25 -2.46 -6.47 6.08
C LYS A 25 -3.68 -7.18 5.51
N GLN A 26 -4.45 -6.54 4.63
CA GLN A 26 -5.63 -7.14 4.01
C GLN A 26 -5.30 -8.14 2.90
N ILE A 27 -4.04 -8.19 2.44
CA ILE A 27 -3.62 -9.10 1.38
C ILE A 27 -3.75 -10.56 1.84
N ARG A 28 -4.53 -11.35 1.09
CA ARG A 28 -4.71 -12.79 1.35
C ARG A 28 -3.60 -13.61 0.72
N ALA A 29 -3.31 -14.78 1.27
CA ALA A 29 -2.25 -15.66 0.77
C ALA A 29 -2.48 -16.09 -0.68
N GLU A 30 -3.72 -16.45 -1.02
CA GLU A 30 -4.10 -16.83 -2.38
C GLU A 30 -3.89 -15.69 -3.38
N GLU A 31 -4.28 -14.46 -3.01
CA GLU A 31 -4.08 -13.27 -3.85
C GLU A 31 -2.59 -12.98 -4.05
N LEU A 32 -1.80 -13.12 -2.99
CA LEU A 32 -0.36 -12.96 -3.06
C LEU A 32 0.30 -14.01 -3.94
N GLU A 33 -0.05 -15.30 -3.77
CA GLU A 33 0.46 -16.37 -4.63
C GLU A 33 0.10 -16.13 -6.10
N ASN A 34 -1.16 -15.78 -6.35
CA ASN A 34 -1.64 -15.51 -7.70
C ASN A 34 -0.89 -14.32 -8.30
N ALA A 35 -0.69 -13.24 -7.55
CA ALA A 35 0.05 -12.07 -8.03
C ALA A 35 1.53 -12.38 -8.33
N ILE A 36 2.17 -13.21 -7.50
CA ILE A 36 3.54 -13.68 -7.75
C ILE A 36 3.60 -14.58 -8.99
N LYS A 37 2.59 -15.44 -9.19
CA LYS A 37 2.50 -16.36 -10.33
C LYS A 37 2.26 -15.63 -11.65
N SER A 38 1.34 -14.66 -11.66
CA SER A 38 0.90 -13.95 -12.87
C SER A 38 1.68 -12.67 -13.18
N GLY A 39 2.51 -12.17 -12.26
CA GLY A 39 3.19 -10.87 -12.43
C GLY A 39 2.24 -9.68 -12.33
N PHE A 40 1.11 -9.85 -11.65
CA PHE A 40 0.06 -8.84 -11.46
C PHE A 40 0.59 -7.60 -10.73
N ASP A 41 0.10 -6.41 -11.14
CA ASP A 41 0.46 -5.13 -10.53
C ASP A 41 0.06 -5.10 -9.04
N PRO A 42 1.03 -5.05 -8.12
CA PRO A 42 0.80 -5.15 -6.69
C PRO A 42 0.36 -3.83 -6.07
N SER A 43 0.48 -2.72 -6.79
CA SER A 43 -0.12 -1.46 -6.36
C SER A 43 -1.65 -1.60 -6.26
N LEU A 44 -2.24 -2.48 -7.07
CA LEU A 44 -3.66 -2.83 -6.96
C LEU A 44 -3.96 -3.58 -5.67
N LEU A 45 -3.07 -4.42 -5.14
CA LEU A 45 -3.28 -5.10 -3.86
C LEU A 45 -3.12 -4.14 -2.68
N ILE A 46 -2.07 -3.33 -2.70
CA ILE A 46 -1.77 -2.40 -1.59
C ILE A 46 -2.78 -1.25 -1.54
N PHE A 47 -3.25 -0.75 -2.69
CA PHE A 47 -4.18 0.38 -2.76
C PHE A 47 -5.61 0.00 -3.16
N ASN A 48 -5.96 -1.29 -3.26
CA ASN A 48 -7.31 -1.71 -3.66
C ASN A 48 -8.39 -1.03 -2.82
N HIS A 49 -8.17 -1.05 -1.50
CA HIS A 49 -9.06 -0.49 -0.51
C HIS A 49 -9.20 1.04 -0.58
N LEU A 50 -8.27 1.74 -1.26
CA LEU A 50 -8.31 3.17 -1.51
C LEU A 50 -8.81 3.54 -2.91
N SER A 51 -8.74 2.61 -3.86
CA SER A 51 -9.03 2.86 -5.29
C SER A 51 -10.40 3.51 -5.52
N GLY A 52 -11.44 3.05 -4.80
CA GLY A 52 -12.79 3.61 -4.88
C GLY A 52 -12.89 5.07 -4.42
N TYR A 53 -12.04 5.49 -3.49
CA TYR A 53 -12.00 6.87 -2.99
C TYR A 53 -11.07 7.75 -3.83
N MET A 54 -9.96 7.20 -4.30
CA MET A 54 -8.94 7.91 -5.08
C MET A 54 -9.48 8.44 -6.42
N ASN A 55 -10.48 7.76 -6.99
CA ASN A 55 -11.14 8.15 -8.24
C ASN A 55 -12.38 9.03 -8.04
N ASN A 56 -12.82 9.26 -6.80
CA ASN A 56 -13.96 10.13 -6.53
C ASN A 56 -13.56 11.61 -6.74
N PRO A 57 -14.23 12.38 -7.63
CA PRO A 57 -13.84 13.76 -7.95
C PRO A 57 -13.79 14.71 -6.74
N ILE A 58 -14.64 14.50 -5.74
CA ILE A 58 -14.72 15.33 -4.54
C ILE A 58 -13.60 14.96 -3.56
N LEU A 59 -13.33 13.66 -3.40
CA LEU A 59 -12.36 13.17 -2.42
C LEU A 59 -10.92 13.25 -2.94
N LYS A 60 -10.71 13.12 -4.25
CA LYS A 60 -9.40 13.16 -4.91
C LYS A 60 -8.52 14.34 -4.47
N PRO A 61 -8.96 15.62 -4.50
CA PRO A 61 -8.12 16.73 -4.05
C PRO A 61 -7.74 16.65 -2.58
N ILE A 62 -8.65 16.17 -1.72
CA ILE A 62 -8.41 16.01 -0.28
C ILE A 62 -7.38 14.89 -0.03
N ILE A 63 -7.54 13.77 -0.75
CA ILE A 63 -6.60 12.64 -0.68
C ILE A 63 -5.21 13.09 -1.16
N ARG A 64 -5.10 13.77 -2.32
CA ARG A 64 -3.81 14.28 -2.82
C ARG A 64 -3.15 15.23 -1.81
N ALA A 65 -3.90 16.16 -1.24
CA ALA A 65 -3.37 17.08 -0.22
C ALA A 65 -2.89 16.32 1.03
N GLY A 66 -3.65 15.33 1.48
CA GLY A 66 -3.28 14.46 2.59
C GLY A 66 -2.01 13.65 2.32
N LEU A 67 -1.92 13.02 1.16
CA LEU A 67 -0.74 12.26 0.74
C LEU A 67 0.51 13.14 0.64
N ARG A 68 0.38 14.37 0.09
CA ARG A 68 1.50 15.34 0.05
C ARG A 68 1.98 15.72 1.45
N LYS A 69 1.04 16.05 2.34
CA LYS A 69 1.35 16.44 3.73
C LYS A 69 2.16 15.37 4.46
N TRP A 70 1.85 14.10 4.20
CA TRP A 70 2.46 12.97 4.90
C TRP A 70 3.47 12.19 4.03
N TRP A 71 3.89 12.75 2.90
CA TRP A 71 4.66 12.02 1.88
C TRP A 71 5.90 11.32 2.44
N GLY A 72 6.70 12.02 3.27
CA GLY A 72 7.92 11.44 3.85
C GLY A 72 7.67 10.19 4.70
N GLU A 73 6.50 10.09 5.34
CA GLU A 73 6.12 8.90 6.12
C GLU A 73 5.77 7.73 5.21
N ILE A 74 5.01 8.02 4.15
CA ILE A 74 4.60 7.04 3.15
C ILE A 74 5.84 6.49 2.43
N GLU A 75 6.72 7.39 2.01
CA GLU A 75 8.00 7.08 1.39
C GLU A 75 8.83 6.18 2.30
N SER A 76 8.95 6.50 3.59
CA SER A 76 9.74 5.69 4.54
C SER A 76 9.29 4.22 4.65
N VAL A 77 8.05 3.90 4.31
CA VAL A 77 7.49 2.55 4.28
C VAL A 77 7.62 1.93 2.90
N LEU A 78 7.21 2.66 1.86
CA LEU A 78 7.14 2.16 0.48
C LEU A 78 8.48 2.18 -0.28
N THR A 79 9.58 2.60 0.35
CA THR A 79 10.94 2.44 -0.22
C THR A 79 11.73 1.29 0.42
N ASP A 80 11.19 0.64 1.45
CA ASP A 80 11.88 -0.44 2.17
C ASP A 80 11.05 -1.73 2.16
N ALA A 81 11.44 -2.64 1.26
CA ALA A 81 10.78 -3.94 1.13
C ALA A 81 10.87 -4.79 2.40
N ARG A 82 11.85 -4.57 3.29
CA ARG A 82 11.95 -5.30 4.56
C ARG A 82 10.86 -4.88 5.53
N LYS A 83 10.50 -3.58 5.55
CA LYS A 83 9.37 -3.09 6.36
C LYS A 83 8.05 -3.64 5.85
N VAL A 84 7.83 -3.62 4.54
CA VAL A 84 6.61 -4.18 3.94
C VAL A 84 6.53 -5.69 4.16
N TYR A 85 7.63 -6.42 4.05
CA TYR A 85 7.72 -7.83 4.43
C TYR A 85 7.33 -8.04 5.89
N GLY A 86 7.88 -7.24 6.81
CA GLY A 86 7.57 -7.32 8.24
C GLY A 86 6.07 -7.12 8.51
N ILE A 87 5.46 -6.12 7.87
CA ILE A 87 4.02 -5.84 7.99
C ILE A 87 3.18 -6.99 7.42
N LEU A 88 3.54 -7.53 6.24
CA LEU A 88 2.82 -8.63 5.59
C LEU A 88 2.88 -9.92 6.40
N THR A 89 4.03 -10.22 6.98
CA THR A 89 4.30 -11.51 7.62
C THR A 89 4.04 -11.52 9.12
N GLU A 90 3.72 -10.36 9.72
CA GLU A 90 3.38 -10.23 11.13
C GLU A 90 2.21 -11.16 11.49
N ASN A 91 2.49 -12.19 12.31
CA ASN A 91 1.53 -13.23 12.69
C ASN A 91 0.89 -13.99 11.50
N ARG A 92 1.57 -14.02 10.35
CA ARG A 92 1.09 -14.61 9.08
C ARG A 92 2.11 -15.57 8.49
N PRO A 93 2.25 -16.80 9.04
CA PRO A 93 3.24 -17.78 8.56
C PRO A 93 2.96 -18.27 7.13
N ASP A 94 1.69 -18.21 6.70
CA ASP A 94 1.25 -18.46 5.33
C ASP A 94 1.93 -17.52 4.33
N LEU A 95 1.87 -16.20 4.59
CA LEU A 95 2.49 -15.18 3.74
C LEU A 95 4.01 -15.25 3.82
N LYS A 96 4.55 -15.54 5.00
CA LYS A 96 5.99 -15.74 5.19
C LYS A 96 6.52 -16.84 4.28
N ARG A 97 5.86 -18.01 4.24
CA ARG A 97 6.27 -19.13 3.39
C ARG A 97 6.28 -18.78 1.90
N ILE A 98 5.31 -17.99 1.45
CA ILE A 98 5.21 -17.54 0.06
C ILE A 98 6.36 -16.57 -0.28
N LEU A 99 6.62 -15.62 0.61
CA LEU A 99 7.61 -14.56 0.41
C LEU A 99 9.06 -15.00 0.68
N ASP A 100 9.29 -16.02 1.50
CA ASP A 100 10.62 -16.62 1.76
C ASP A 100 11.07 -17.57 0.65
N THR A 101 10.83 -17.16 -0.59
CA THR A 101 11.36 -17.76 -1.82
C THR A 101 12.10 -16.69 -2.61
N GLU A 102 13.04 -17.08 -3.47
CA GLU A 102 13.73 -16.12 -4.34
C GLU A 102 12.75 -15.34 -5.23
N ARG A 103 11.71 -16.03 -5.71
CA ARG A 103 10.64 -15.44 -6.52
C ARG A 103 9.79 -14.45 -5.70
N GLY A 104 9.37 -14.84 -4.50
CA GLY A 104 8.59 -13.99 -3.59
C GLY A 104 9.34 -12.72 -3.18
N ARG A 105 10.64 -12.83 -2.88
CA ARG A 105 11.50 -11.67 -2.57
C ARG A 105 11.67 -10.74 -3.76
N ARG A 106 11.91 -11.28 -4.97
CA ARG A 106 12.00 -10.47 -6.20
C ARG A 106 10.69 -9.74 -6.48
N TRP A 107 9.57 -10.45 -6.38
CA TRP A 107 8.24 -9.85 -6.55
C TRP A 107 7.99 -8.74 -5.52
N LEU A 108 8.33 -8.95 -4.24
CA LEU A 108 8.11 -7.94 -3.21
C LEU A 108 8.91 -6.65 -3.46
N ASN A 109 10.17 -6.76 -3.88
CA ASN A 109 10.98 -5.59 -4.23
C ASN A 109 10.37 -4.80 -5.39
N TRP A 110 9.99 -5.51 -6.46
CA TRP A 110 9.28 -4.91 -7.58
C TRP A 110 7.95 -4.27 -7.13
N ALA A 111 7.23 -4.93 -6.24
CA ALA A 111 5.93 -4.48 -5.77
C ALA A 111 5.96 -3.18 -4.99
N VAL A 112 6.94 -3.07 -4.11
CA VAL A 112 7.20 -1.89 -3.30
C VAL A 112 7.58 -0.72 -4.21
N TYR A 113 8.47 -0.93 -5.18
CA TYR A 113 8.83 0.07 -6.18
C TYR A 113 7.63 0.55 -7.01
N GLN A 114 6.82 -0.38 -7.56
CA GLN A 114 5.65 -0.01 -8.37
C GLN A 114 4.62 0.76 -7.55
N SER A 115 4.37 0.32 -6.32
CA SER A 115 3.42 0.98 -5.42
C SER A 115 3.87 2.40 -5.07
N TYR A 116 5.16 2.58 -4.76
CA TYR A 116 5.75 3.91 -4.58
C TYR A 116 5.58 4.79 -5.83
N SER A 117 5.98 4.29 -7.00
CA SER A 117 5.91 5.02 -8.26
C SER A 117 4.48 5.44 -8.59
N ASN A 118 3.51 4.53 -8.49
CA ASN A 118 2.11 4.80 -8.81
C ASN A 118 1.50 5.82 -7.82
N LEU A 119 1.80 5.69 -6.52
CA LEU A 119 1.30 6.63 -5.53
C LEU A 119 1.96 8.00 -5.66
N TYR A 120 3.25 8.06 -5.99
CA TYR A 120 3.96 9.33 -6.27
C TYR A 120 3.31 10.05 -7.44
N ARG A 121 3.09 9.32 -8.56
CA ARG A 121 2.40 9.88 -9.75
C ARG A 121 1.04 10.41 -9.36
N TYR A 122 0.20 9.62 -8.70
CA TYR A 122 -1.11 10.07 -8.25
C TYR A 122 -1.05 11.33 -7.35
N THR A 123 -0.05 11.41 -6.48
CA THR A 123 0.10 12.50 -5.52
C THR A 123 0.56 13.80 -6.19
N TRP A 124 1.52 13.72 -7.10
CA TRP A 124 2.26 14.89 -7.61
C TRP A 124 1.96 15.25 -9.06
N LEU A 125 1.58 14.28 -9.91
CA LEU A 125 1.20 14.47 -11.31
C LEU A 125 -0.33 14.48 -11.42
#